data_AF-A0A5B8W3V9-F1
#
_entry.id   AF-A0A5B8W3V9-F1
#
_cell.length_a   1.000
_cell.length_b   1.000
_cell.length_c   1.000
_cell.angle_alpha   90.00
_cell.angle_beta   90.00
_cell.angle_gamma   90.00
#
_symmetry.space_group_name_H-M   'P 1'
#
loop_
_entity.id
_entity.type
_entity.pdbx_description
1 polymer ?
#
loop_
_entity_poly.entity_id
_entity_poly.type
_entity_poly.pdbx_seq_one_letter_code
_entity_poly.pdbx_strand_id
1 'polypeptide(L)'
;MTDKVYTYLFNKMNQVTALIITKYDADETAVNNIYAGYLEQIGETGDAQIFINYIVQLISFLEQKEDYEKCFQLLKLQNKIKEYQKENEND
;
A
#
# COMPACT_ATOMS: atom_id res chain seq x y z
N MET A 1 17.98 9.04 6.87
CA MET A 1 17.92 7.95 5.86
C MET A 1 16.47 7.48 5.67
N THR A 2 15.67 7.52 6.74
CA THR A 2 14.22 7.31 6.84
C THR A 2 13.36 8.12 5.83
N ASP A 3 13.53 9.44 5.70
CA ASP A 3 12.65 10.26 4.83
C ASP A 3 12.64 9.85 3.35
N LYS A 4 13.78 9.42 2.80
CA LYS A 4 13.88 8.97 1.40
C LYS A 4 13.16 7.64 1.17
N VAL A 5 13.22 6.73 2.15
CA VAL A 5 12.53 5.43 2.09
C VAL A 5 11.03 5.64 2.20
N TYR A 6 10.56 6.45 3.15
CA TYR A 6 9.14 6.77 3.29
C TYR A 6 8.58 7.47 2.06
N THR A 7 9.30 8.45 1.51
CA THR A 7 8.91 9.11 0.25
C THR A 7 8.83 8.12 -0.90
N TYR A 8 9.78 7.19 -1.00
CA TYR A 8 9.76 6.15 -2.04
C TYR A 8 8.54 5.22 -1.88
N LEU A 9 8.26 4.75 -0.67
CA LEU A 9 7.10 3.89 -0.39
C LEU A 9 5.79 4.62 -0.68
N PHE A 10 5.68 5.89 -0.29
CA PHE A 10 4.51 6.73 -0.55
C PHE A 10 4.23 6.87 -2.04
N ASN A 11 5.26 7.24 -2.81
CA ASN A 11 5.15 7.34 -4.26
C ASN A 11 4.77 5.99 -4.90
N LYS A 12 5.30 4.89 -4.36
CA LYS A 12 4.98 3.55 -4.86
C LYS A 12 3.52 3.17 -4.57
N MET A 13 3.00 3.51 -3.40
CA MET A 13 1.59 3.28 -3.05
C MET A 13 0.69 4.07 -4.00
N ASN A 14 0.94 5.37 -4.17
CA ASN A 14 0.16 6.23 -5.07
C ASN A 14 0.11 5.68 -6.49
N GLN A 15 1.25 5.21 -7.01
CA GLN A 15 1.32 4.60 -8.34
C GLN A 15 0.43 3.36 -8.42
N VAL A 16 0.49 2.47 -7.42
CA VAL A 16 -0.30 1.24 -7.41
C VAL A 16 -1.78 1.54 -7.30
N THR A 17 -2.18 2.48 -6.43
CA THR A 17 -3.57 2.92 -6.29
C THR A 17 -4.14 3.40 -7.61
N ALA A 18 -3.42 4.29 -8.31
CA ALA A 18 -3.85 4.82 -9.60
C ALA A 18 -4.02 3.70 -10.65
N LEU A 19 -3.12 2.71 -10.68
CA LEU A 19 -3.21 1.55 -11.58
C LEU A 19 -4.37 0.60 -11.22
N ILE A 20 -4.77 0.53 -9.95
CA ILE A 20 -5.95 -0.24 -9.53
C ILE A 20 -7.21 0.51 -9.96
N ILE A 21 -7.32 1.81 -9.66
CA ILE A 21 -8.46 2.65 -10.08
C ILE A 21 -8.65 2.60 -11.60
N THR A 22 -7.57 2.74 -12.37
CA THR A 22 -7.63 2.67 -13.85
C THR A 22 -8.14 1.32 -14.36
N LYS A 23 -7.87 0.22 -13.65
CA LYS A 23 -8.33 -1.13 -14.03
C LYS A 23 -9.76 -1.41 -13.54
N TYR A 24 -10.16 -0.80 -12.43
CA TYR A 24 -11.44 -1.01 -11.74
C TYR A 24 -12.16 0.33 -11.55
N ASP A 25 -12.42 1.02 -12.66
CA ASP A 25 -13.01 2.37 -12.68
C ASP A 25 -14.42 2.39 -12.05
N ALA A 26 -15.22 1.35 -12.28
CA ALA A 26 -16.52 1.17 -11.65
C ALA A 26 -16.45 1.10 -10.10
N ASP A 27 -15.28 0.79 -9.55
CA ASP A 27 -15.01 0.69 -8.12
C ASP A 27 -14.13 1.84 -7.61
N GLU A 28 -13.92 2.89 -8.41
CA GLU A 28 -13.06 4.02 -8.07
C GLU A 28 -13.35 4.58 -6.67
N THR A 29 -14.63 4.79 -6.34
CA THR A 29 -15.06 5.28 -5.02
C THR A 29 -14.59 4.36 -3.88
N ALA A 30 -14.67 3.05 -4.07
CA ALA A 30 -14.25 2.09 -3.05
C ALA A 30 -12.73 2.16 -2.84
N VAL A 31 -11.95 2.18 -3.93
CA VAL A 31 -10.49 2.25 -3.86
C VAL A 31 -10.02 3.61 -3.31
N ASN A 32 -10.68 4.70 -3.69
CA ASN A 32 -10.41 6.04 -3.17
C ASN A 32 -10.69 6.15 -1.67
N ASN A 33 -11.74 5.50 -1.16
CA ASN A 33 -12.03 5.48 0.28
C ASN A 33 -10.93 4.75 1.07
N ILE A 34 -10.44 3.61 0.56
CA ILE A 34 -9.30 2.89 1.15
C ILE A 34 -8.06 3.80 1.16
N TYR A 35 -7.81 4.51 0.06
CA TYR A 35 -6.66 5.40 -0.09
C TYR A 35 -6.74 6.63 0.81
N ALA A 36 -7.92 7.24 0.96
CA ALA A 36 -8.14 8.36 1.87
C ALA A 36 -7.83 7.98 3.32
N GLY A 37 -8.30 6.82 3.79
CA GLY A 37 -7.99 6.32 5.12
C GLY A 37 -6.50 6.02 5.34
N TYR A 38 -5.78 5.65 4.28
CA TYR A 38 -4.31 5.53 4.30
C TYR A 38 -3.62 6.89 4.44
N LEU A 39 -4.07 7.91 3.70
CA LEU A 39 -3.50 9.26 3.74
C LEU A 39 -3.70 9.94 5.10
N GLU A 40 -4.83 9.71 5.77
CA GLU A 40 -5.06 10.20 7.13
C GLU A 40 -4.07 9.58 8.12
N GLN A 41 -3.91 8.26 8.09
CA GLN A 41 -3.02 7.55 9.02
C GLN A 41 -1.55 7.93 8.82
N ILE A 42 -1.08 8.06 7.57
CA ILE A 42 0.33 8.36 7.30
C ILE A 42 0.73 9.78 7.73
N GLY A 43 -0.21 10.73 7.70
CA GLY A 43 0.00 12.09 8.19
C GLY A 43 0.14 12.17 9.71
N GLU A 44 -0.38 11.18 10.45
CA GLU A 44 -0.40 11.18 11.91
C GLU A 44 0.79 10.45 12.54
N THR A 45 1.21 9.29 12.01
CA THR A 45 2.18 8.45 12.73
C THR A 45 3.46 8.15 11.96
N GLY A 46 3.52 8.39 10.65
CA GLY A 46 4.75 8.18 9.85
C GLY A 46 5.33 6.76 9.93
N ASP A 47 4.49 5.74 10.19
CA ASP A 47 4.90 4.36 10.44
C ASP A 47 4.81 3.50 9.17
N ALA A 48 5.86 2.69 8.92
CA ALA A 48 5.88 1.67 7.87
C ALA A 48 4.72 0.66 7.99
N GLN A 49 4.18 0.45 9.19
CA GLN A 49 3.00 -0.39 9.43
C GLN A 49 1.75 0.10 8.69
N ILE A 50 1.62 1.41 8.45
CA ILE A 50 0.48 1.97 7.71
C ILE A 50 0.49 1.53 6.25
N PHE A 51 1.67 1.45 5.64
CA PHE A 51 1.81 0.96 4.26
C PHE A 51 1.42 -0.52 4.17
N ILE A 52 1.78 -1.32 5.18
CA ILE A 52 1.38 -2.73 5.25
C ILE A 52 -0.13 -2.86 5.37
N ASN A 53 -0.75 -2.09 6.27
CA ASN A 53 -2.20 -2.10 6.45
C ASN A 53 -2.94 -1.70 5.17
N TYR A 54 -2.46 -0.68 4.49
CA TYR A 54 -3.01 -0.25 3.20
C TYR A 54 -2.91 -1.34 2.13
N ILE A 55 -1.74 -1.99 2.01
CA ILE A 55 -1.54 -3.10 1.07
C ILE A 55 -2.49 -4.26 1.38
N VAL A 56 -2.73 -4.59 2.65
CA VAL A 56 -3.68 -5.63 3.06
C VAL A 56 -5.10 -5.29 2.60
N GLN A 57 -5.55 -4.05 2.78
CA GLN A 57 -6.88 -3.62 2.33
C GLN A 57 -7.01 -3.69 0.79
N LEU A 58 -5.97 -3.30 0.05
CA LEU A 58 -5.95 -3.44 -1.41
C LEU A 58 -5.98 -4.91 -1.86
N ILE A 59 -5.27 -5.81 -1.17
CA ILE A 59 -5.32 -7.24 -1.46
C ILE A 59 -6.74 -7.76 -1.26
N SER A 60 -7.39 -7.46 -0.14
CA SER A 60 -8.77 -7.90 0.11
C SER A 60 -9.76 -7.38 -0.93
N PHE A 61 -9.58 -6.14 -1.42
CA PHE A 61 -10.37 -5.62 -2.54
C PHE A 61 -10.12 -6.44 -3.82
N LEU A 62 -8.85 -6.71 -4.17
CA LEU A 62 -8.50 -7.44 -5.38
C LEU A 62 -8.89 -8.92 -5.34
N GLU A 63 -8.92 -9.55 -4.16
CA GLU A 63 -9.44 -10.91 -3.97
C GLU A 63 -10.93 -10.99 -4.32
N GLN A 64 -11.73 -9.98 -3.96
CA GLN A 64 -13.14 -9.90 -4.35
C GLN A 64 -13.33 -9.73 -5.87
N LYS A 65 -12.29 -9.24 -6.56
CA LYS A 65 -12.24 -9.09 -8.02
C LYS A 65 -11.52 -10.26 -8.72
N GLU A 66 -11.12 -11.29 -7.96
CA GLU A 66 -10.37 -12.46 -8.43
C GLU A 66 -9.04 -12.10 -9.15
N ASP A 67 -8.46 -10.93 -8.86
CA ASP A 67 -7.19 -10.48 -9.45
C ASP A 67 -5.98 -10.98 -8.64
N TYR A 68 -5.85 -12.31 -8.61
CA TYR A 68 -4.80 -12.98 -7.84
C TYR A 68 -3.38 -12.61 -8.30
N GLU A 69 -3.21 -12.22 -9.56
CA GLU A 69 -1.93 -11.73 -10.06
C GLU A 69 -1.51 -10.43 -9.35
N LYS A 70 -2.41 -9.43 -9.28
CA LYS A 70 -2.12 -8.21 -8.52
C LYS A 70 -2.03 -8.47 -7.02
N CYS A 71 -2.83 -9.37 -6.46
CA CYS A 71 -2.68 -9.78 -5.05
C CYS A 71 -1.26 -10.29 -4.77
N PHE A 72 -0.71 -11.14 -5.64
CA PHE A 72 0.64 -11.67 -5.49
C PHE A 72 1.72 -10.58 -5.60
N GLN A 73 1.55 -9.62 -6.51
CA GLN A 73 2.47 -8.48 -6.64
C GLN A 73 2.45 -7.61 -5.37
N LEU A 74 1.27 -7.36 -4.81
CA LEU A 74 1.09 -6.62 -3.55
C LEU A 74 1.68 -7.36 -2.35
N LEU A 75 1.51 -8.69 -2.27
CA LEU A 75 2.13 -9.51 -1.22
C LEU A 75 3.67 -9.42 -1.26
N LYS A 76 4.28 -9.45 -2.45
CA LYS A 76 5.73 -9.24 -2.59
C LYS A 76 6.16 -7.87 -2.07
N LEU A 77 5.39 -6.83 -2.37
CA LEU A 77 5.69 -5.48 -1.91
C LEU A 77 5.56 -5.37 -0.38
N GLN A 78 4.51 -5.97 0.20
CA GLN A 78 4.32 -6.05 1.65
C GLN A 78 5.53 -6.69 2.35
N ASN A 79 6.02 -7.82 1.82
CA ASN A 79 7.16 -8.53 2.39
C ASN A 79 8.45 -7.70 2.34
N LYS A 80 8.70 -6.98 1.24
CA LYS A 80 9.84 -6.06 1.14
C LYS A 80 9.77 -4.94 2.17
N ILE A 81 8.59 -4.37 2.41
CA ILE A 81 8.41 -3.34 3.45
C ILE A 81 8.70 -3.90 4.85
N LYS A 82 8.23 -5.12 5.13
CA LYS A 82 8.53 -5.82 6.40
C LYS A 82 10.03 -6.11 6.58
N GLU A 83 10.73 -6.46 5.50
CA GLU A 83 12.19 -6.63 5.51
C GLU A 83 12.88 -5.30 5.86
N TYR A 84 12.50 -4.19 5.21
CA TYR A 84 13.02 -2.87 5.54
C TYR A 84 12.77 -2.47 7.00
N GLN A 85 11.60 -2.75 7.57
CA GLN A 85 11.34 -2.47 8.99
C GLN A 85 12.32 -3.21 9.91
N LYS A 86 12.54 -4.51 9.68
CA LYS A 86 13.44 -5.33 10.50
C LYS A 86 14.90 -4.87 10.44
N GLU A 87 15.35 -4.44 9.26
CA GLU A 87 16.71 -3.93 9.09
C GLU A 87 16.93 -2.61 9.84
N ASN A 88 15.91 -1.74 9.90
CA ASN A 88 16.00 -0.44 10.57
C ASN A 88 15.68 -0.50 12.09
N GLU A 89 15.14 -1.61 12.60
CA GLU A 89 14.92 -1.85 14.05
C GLU A 89 16.16 -2.43 14.77
N ASN A 90 17.17 -2.91 14.02
CA ASN A 90 18.38 -3.53 14.56
C ASN A 90 19.65 -2.64 14.48
N ASP A 91 19.50 -1.38 14.05
CA ASP A 91 20.54 -0.33 14.05
C ASP A 91 20.34 0.64 15.23
#